data_AF-A0A358X5T8-F1
#
_entry.id   AF-A0A358X5T8-F1
#
_cell.length_a   1.000
_cell.length_b   1.000
_cell.length_c   1.000
_cell.angle_alpha   90.00
_cell.angle_beta   90.00
_cell.angle_gamma   90.00
#
_symmetry.space_group_name_H-M   'P 1'
#
loop_
_entity.id
_entity.type
_entity.pdbx_description
1 polymer ?
#
loop_
_entity_poly.entity_id
_entity_poly.type
_entity_poly.pdbx_seq_one_letter_code
_entity_poly.pdbx_strand_id
1 'polypeptide(L)'
;MRKTFTPNQKANIAIAALKGSQTISQIASENEVHPTQVNQWQKIAKDGLPLLFVDKRKHEYKELQDKIDQLYKIIGQRDLEQSKHWP
;
A
#
# COMPACT_ATOMS: atom_id res chain seq x y z
N MET A 1 18.03 1.75 -25.38
CA MET A 1 18.10 1.19 -24.02
C MET A 1 17.13 1.96 -23.12
N ARG A 2 16.26 1.30 -22.34
CA ARG A 2 15.42 2.01 -21.35
C ARG A 2 16.33 2.47 -20.19
N LYS A 3 16.38 3.78 -19.92
CA LYS A 3 17.08 4.34 -18.75
C LYS A 3 16.40 3.78 -17.48
N THR A 4 17.17 3.15 -16.60
CA THR A 4 16.68 2.58 -15.35
C THR A 4 16.86 3.59 -14.22
N PHE A 5 15.83 3.73 -13.38
CA PHE A 5 15.85 4.63 -12.23
C PHE A 5 15.80 3.81 -10.95
N THR A 6 16.67 4.16 -10.00
CA THR A 6 16.66 3.56 -8.66
C THR A 6 15.41 3.96 -7.89
N PRO A 7 15.00 3.20 -6.86
CA PRO A 7 13.86 3.59 -6.02
C PRO A 7 14.00 4.99 -5.42
N ASN A 8 15.21 5.36 -4.99
CA ASN A 8 15.50 6.68 -4.42
C ASN A 8 15.34 7.82 -5.45
N GLN A 9 15.82 7.61 -6.69
CA GLN A 9 15.63 8.59 -7.77
C GLN A 9 14.15 8.83 -8.07
N LYS A 10 13.35 7.76 -8.15
CA LYS A 10 11.90 7.85 -8.37
C LYS A 10 11.22 8.62 -7.23
N ALA A 11 11.59 8.34 -5.98
CA ALA A 11 11.05 9.01 -4.81
C ALA A 11 11.36 10.50 -4.81
N ASN A 12 12.61 10.90 -5.09
CA ASN A 12 13.01 12.31 -5.16
C ASN A 12 12.23 13.08 -6.24
N ILE A 13 12.06 12.47 -7.42
CA ILE A 13 11.29 13.06 -8.52
C ILE A 13 9.81 13.19 -8.14
N ALA A 14 9.23 12.17 -7.50
CA ALA A 14 7.85 12.22 -7.01
C ALA A 14 7.66 13.33 -5.96
N ILE A 15 8.60 13.48 -5.03
CA ILE A 15 8.56 14.53 -4.01
C ILE A 15 8.65 15.91 -4.66
N ALA A 16 9.53 16.11 -5.65
CA ALA A 16 9.61 17.36 -6.40
C ALA A 16 8.28 17.70 -7.07
N ALA A 17 7.64 16.70 -7.70
CA ALA A 17 6.32 16.87 -8.32
C ALA A 17 5.21 17.15 -7.30
N LEU A 18 5.27 16.57 -6.10
CA LEU A 18 4.32 16.85 -5.02
C LEU A 18 4.48 18.24 -4.40
N LYS A 19 5.71 18.76 -4.34
CA LYS A 19 5.98 20.12 -3.83
C LYS A 19 5.36 21.21 -4.71
N GLY A 20 5.22 20.97 -6.01
CA GLY A 20 4.58 21.89 -6.94
C GLY A 20 5.35 23.18 -7.25
N SER A 21 6.62 23.29 -6.83
CA SER A 21 7.49 24.45 -7.11
C SER A 21 7.98 24.51 -8.56
N GLN A 22 7.93 23.38 -9.28
CA GLN A 22 8.29 23.25 -10.69
C GLN A 22 7.18 22.53 -11.42
N THR A 23 7.03 22.80 -12.72
CA THR A 23 6.07 22.06 -13.56
C THR A 23 6.55 20.63 -13.80
N ILE A 24 5.61 19.72 -14.10
CA ILE A 24 5.94 18.34 -14.47
C ILE A 24 6.92 18.28 -15.66
N SER A 25 6.74 19.16 -16.65
CA SER A 25 7.62 19.24 -17.82
C SER A 25 9.03 19.69 -17.47
N GLN A 26 9.18 20.62 -16.52
CA GLN A 26 10.49 21.07 -16.06
C GLN A 26 11.21 19.97 -15.29
N ILE A 27 10.54 19.33 -14.32
CA ILE A 27 11.07 18.19 -13.56
C ILE A 27 11.48 17.06 -14.51
N ALA A 28 10.65 16.81 -15.52
CA ALA A 28 10.90 15.81 -16.56
C ALA A 28 12.18 16.11 -17.35
N SER A 29 12.35 17.35 -17.79
CA SER A 29 13.54 17.80 -18.52
C SER A 29 14.81 17.70 -17.67
N GLU A 30 14.77 18.19 -16.43
CA GLU A 30 15.94 18.21 -15.53
C GLU A 30 16.43 16.82 -15.14
N ASN A 31 15.53 15.84 -15.10
CA ASN A 31 15.86 14.46 -14.72
C ASN A 31 15.95 13.51 -15.92
N GLU A 32 15.83 14.03 -17.16
CA GLU A 32 15.78 13.27 -18.41
C GLU A 32 14.77 12.09 -18.36
N VAL A 33 13.57 12.38 -17.84
CA VAL A 33 12.45 11.43 -17.73
C VAL A 33 11.27 11.91 -18.53
N HIS A 34 10.42 10.99 -18.98
CA HIS A 34 9.19 11.38 -19.65
C HIS A 34 8.18 11.98 -18.64
N PRO A 35 7.44 13.06 -18.96
CA PRO A 35 6.42 13.66 -18.08
C PRO A 35 5.41 12.65 -17.51
N THR A 36 5.00 11.65 -18.30
CA THR A 36 4.12 10.56 -17.84
C THR A 36 4.72 9.76 -16.67
N GLN A 37 6.04 9.53 -16.66
CA GLN A 37 6.70 8.81 -15.57
C GLN A 37 6.71 9.66 -14.29
N VAL A 38 6.92 10.97 -14.41
CA VAL A 38 6.84 11.91 -13.28
C VAL A 38 5.44 11.88 -12.67
N ASN A 39 4.40 12.00 -13.49
CA ASN A 39 3.00 11.90 -13.03
C ASN A 39 2.71 10.55 -12.37
N GLN A 40 3.22 9.45 -12.93
CA GLN A 40 3.07 8.12 -12.36
C GLN A 40 3.71 8.02 -10.98
N TRP A 41 4.95 8.50 -10.81
CA TRP A 41 5.64 8.43 -9.52
C TRP A 41 5.04 9.39 -8.50
N GLN A 42 4.58 10.58 -8.92
CA GLN A 42 3.82 11.51 -8.09
C GLN A 42 2.56 10.83 -7.54
N LYS A 43 1.82 10.12 -8.38
CA LYS A 43 0.63 9.36 -7.97
C LYS A 43 0.97 8.25 -6.98
N ILE A 44 1.99 7.44 -7.27
CA ILE A 44 2.44 6.37 -6.36
C ILE A 44 2.81 6.93 -4.98
N ALA A 45 3.54 8.05 -4.94
CA ALA A 45 3.89 8.69 -3.68
C ALA A 45 2.65 9.24 -2.97
N LYS A 46 1.75 9.91 -3.68
CA LYS A 46 0.51 10.47 -3.13
C LYS A 46 -0.38 9.38 -2.51
N ASP A 47 -0.54 8.26 -3.19
CA ASP A 47 -1.39 7.15 -2.76
C ASP A 47 -0.72 6.34 -1.62
N GLY A 48 0.62 6.24 -1.64
CA GLY A 48 1.39 5.50 -0.63
C GLY A 48 1.65 6.26 0.68
N LEU A 49 1.76 7.60 0.63
CA LEU A 49 2.06 8.42 1.81
C LEU A 49 1.05 8.22 2.97
N PRO A 50 -0.28 8.23 2.75
CA PRO A 50 -1.26 7.98 3.82
C PRO A 50 -1.04 6.66 4.56
N LEU A 51 -0.58 5.63 3.86
CA LEU A 51 -0.33 4.30 4.44
C LEU A 51 0.81 4.30 5.46
N LEU A 52 1.71 5.29 5.41
CA LEU A 52 2.79 5.45 6.40
C LEU A 52 2.29 6.00 7.73
N PHE A 53 1.10 6.62 7.76
CA PHE A 53 0.48 7.19 8.96
C PHE A 53 -0.56 6.26 9.59
N VAL A 54 -0.83 5.09 8.97
CA VAL A 54 -1.65 4.05 9.58
C VAL A 54 -0.82 3.32 10.64
N ASP A 55 -1.34 3.19 11.86
CA ASP A 55 -0.72 2.31 12.85
C ASP A 55 -0.91 0.85 12.42
N LYS A 56 0.10 0.32 11.72
CA LYS A 56 0.10 -1.05 11.19
C LYS A 56 -0.16 -2.08 12.28
N ARG A 57 0.29 -1.83 13.53
CA ARG A 57 0.05 -2.75 14.64
C ARG A 57 -1.44 -2.87 14.95
N LYS A 58 -2.17 -1.75 14.90
CA LYS A 58 -3.61 -1.73 15.13
C LYS A 58 -4.37 -2.44 13.99
N HIS A 59 -3.91 -2.28 12.75
CA HIS A 59 -4.50 -2.95 11.59
C HIS A 59 -4.25 -4.46 11.61
N GLU A 60 -3.00 -4.89 11.76
CA GLU A 60 -2.62 -6.30 11.84
C GLU A 60 -3.26 -7.01 13.05
N TYR A 61 -3.34 -6.32 14.20
CA TYR A 61 -4.05 -6.83 15.37
C TYR A 61 -5.54 -7.03 15.09
N LYS A 62 -6.18 -6.08 14.40
CA LYS A 62 -7.59 -6.21 14.02
C LYS A 62 -7.82 -7.37 13.05
N GLU A 63 -6.99 -7.50 12.01
CA GLU A 63 -7.08 -8.63 11.07
C GLU A 63 -6.85 -9.98 11.75
N LEU A 64 -5.93 -10.03 12.71
CA LEU A 64 -5.68 -11.23 13.51
C LEU A 64 -6.89 -11.56 14.39
N GLN A 65 -7.47 -10.55 15.05
CA GLN A 65 -8.66 -10.70 15.88
C GLN A 65 -9.86 -11.21 15.07
N ASP A 66 -10.09 -10.64 13.87
CA ASP A 66 -11.17 -11.08 12.98
C ASP A 66 -10.99 -12.56 12.57
N LYS A 67 -9.76 -13.00 12.32
CA LYS A 67 -9.45 -14.42 12.04
C LYS A 67 -9.69 -15.31 13.25
N ILE A 68 -9.30 -14.87 14.44
CA ILE A 68 -9.54 -15.60 15.70
C ILE A 68 -11.05 -15.78 15.93
N ASP A 69 -11.84 -14.73 15.75
CA ASP A 69 -13.30 -14.78 15.91
C ASP A 69 -13.96 -15.72 14.89
N GLN A 70 -13.47 -15.73 13.64
CA GLN A 70 -13.93 -16.68 12.62
C GLN A 70 -13.59 -18.13 13.02
N LEU A 71 -12.39 -18.38 13.51
CA LEU A 71 -11.99 -19.71 13.96
C LEU A 71 -12.83 -20.19 15.15
N TYR A 72 -13.11 -19.33 16.12
CA TYR A 72 -14.00 -19.67 17.24
C TYR A 72 -15.41 -20.01 16.78
N LYS A 73 -15.97 -19.29 15.81
CA LYS A 73 -17.28 -19.63 15.21
C LYS A 73 -17.26 -20.99 14.53
N ILE A 74 -16.21 -21.30 13.77
CA ILE A 74 -16.07 -22.59 13.07
C ILE A 74 -15.94 -23.74 14.08
N ILE A 75 -15.15 -23.56 15.14
CA ILE A 75 -15.02 -24.56 16.21
C ILE A 75 -16.38 -24.81 16.86
N GLY A 76 -17.08 -23.76 17.28
CA GLY A 76 -18.40 -23.91 17.89
C GLY A 76 -19.43 -24.58 16.97
N GLN A 77 -19.42 -24.28 15.68
CA GLN A 77 -20.27 -24.97 14.70
C GLN A 77 -19.93 -26.47 14.62
N ARG A 78 -18.65 -26.82 14.54
CA ARG A 78 -18.19 -28.21 14.50
C ARG A 78 -18.54 -28.98 15.78
N ASP A 79 -18.37 -28.36 16.93
CA ASP A 79 -18.69 -29.00 18.22
C ASP A 79 -20.21 -29.30 18.32
N LEU A 80 -21.06 -28.37 17.87
CA LEU A 80 -22.50 -28.57 17.79
C LEU A 80 -22.88 -29.69 16.81
N GLU A 81 -22.22 -29.75 15.65
CA GLU A 81 -22.43 -30.82 14.66
C GLU A 81 -22.01 -32.18 15.20
N GLN A 82 -20.86 -32.27 15.89
CA GLN A 82 -20.40 -33.50 16.53
C GLN A 82 -21.33 -33.94 17.67
N SER A 83 -21.79 -33.00 18.50
CA SER A 83 -22.73 -33.29 19.59
C SER A 83 -24.09 -33.78 19.09
N LYS A 84 -24.55 -33.31 17.92
CA LYS A 84 -25.79 -33.79 17.27
C LYS A 84 -25.68 -35.20 16.71
N HIS A 85 -24.44 -35.70 16.52
CA HIS A 85 -24.16 -36.99 15.91
C HIS A 85 -23.74 -38.05 16.93
N TRP A 86 -23.76 -37.73 18.23
CA TRP A 86 -23.47 -38.66 19.31
C TRP A 86 -24.76 -39.38 19.78
N PRO A 87 -24.79 -40.73 19.81
CA PRO A 87 -25.96 -41.52 20.23
C PRO A 87 -26.22 -41.50 21.73
#